data_AF-A0A8T0YWA0-F1
#
_entry.id   AF-A0A8T0YWA0-F1
#
_cell.length_a   1.000
_cell.length_b   1.000
_cell.length_c   1.000
_cell.angle_alpha   90.00
_cell.angle_beta   90.00
_cell.angle_gamma   90.00
#
_symmetry.space_group_name_H-M   'P 1'
#
loop_
_entity.id
_entity.type
_entity.pdbx_description
1 polymer ?
#
loop_
_entity_poly.entity_id
_entity_poly.type
_entity_poly.pdbx_seq_one_letter_code
_entity_poly.pdbx_strand_id
1 'polypeptide(L)'
;MYAGQVTINCTPPFGTVEYYQSMENDAAKALLRIVRERATGFSTGKAFVDCLRIVLAKNSILDWTSMDKSTQHFVVADTKQKLSGILRTGCHVSLPLVKDKTIPSHLKEDVLRVGSQKRLKILLREMCEAFPGFESKWMALNDIIPLDNVKDEDLDMGFDASSLTSKDVKMVQKTIDMLFKLFLPLRGKTHGSSRLTAGDQNDFDLFTAFVLRRRKIKVSRWLHGSLGGHLSETYFMAKGNDIDIEDRKCQVGEQGIAEMCNLFCTKMGRGHPHYYPCESKDDEKCVYTSGASKDHRRHCVDELFPPPDREMDELLHAQFWTIIGWEDPCSEEERAVFSKCPFQCNAPEHEEAGDEASYCVLDAWHQPELKPDGADDGFAYVDGHKFECVHAVNTGKYHNIFVLDNSGSMSGQPWQDLLCACNEFGISRLKDGGENDLVSYVTFDHESRIFL
;
A
#
# COMPACT_ATOMS: atom_id res chain seq x y z
N MET A 1 20.38 27.01 14.16
CA MET A 1 19.40 27.37 15.20
C MET A 1 17.98 27.18 14.66
N TYR A 2 17.35 26.02 14.61
CA TYR A 2 17.63 24.70 15.18
C TYR A 2 16.88 23.68 14.33
N ALA A 3 17.40 22.46 14.19
CA ALA A 3 16.68 21.32 13.64
C ALA A 3 16.71 20.20 14.70
N GLY A 4 15.54 19.89 15.25
CA GLY A 4 15.09 18.51 15.47
C GLY A 4 15.71 17.62 16.53
N GLN A 5 16.50 18.10 17.51
CA GLN A 5 16.74 17.31 18.74
C GLN A 5 16.80 18.25 19.94
N VAL A 6 15.64 18.47 20.59
CA VAL A 6 15.60 19.14 21.89
C VAL A 6 16.13 18.16 22.93
N THR A 7 17.39 18.34 23.34
CA THR A 7 17.95 17.63 24.49
C THR A 7 17.52 18.39 25.75
N ILE A 8 16.54 17.85 26.49
CA ILE A 8 16.13 18.40 27.79
C ILE A 8 17.17 17.96 28.80
N ASN A 9 17.99 18.90 29.26
CA ASN A 9 18.94 18.65 30.35
C ASN A 9 18.33 19.15 31.66
N CYS A 10 18.28 18.28 32.67
CA CYS A 10 17.87 18.66 34.02
C CYS A 10 18.95 19.54 34.62
N THR A 11 18.79 20.86 34.52
CA THR A 11 19.68 21.79 35.23
C THR A 11 19.29 21.83 36.71
N PRO A 12 20.26 22.04 37.62
CA PRO A 12 19.97 22.30 39.02
C PRO A 12 19.01 23.50 39.19
N PRO A 13 18.31 23.63 40.32
CA PRO A 13 17.36 24.71 40.53
C PRO A 13 17.95 26.08 40.20
N PHE A 14 17.16 26.91 39.52
CA PHE A 14 17.60 28.24 39.08
C PHE A 14 18.09 29.07 40.28
N GLY A 15 19.32 29.57 40.18
CA GLY A 15 19.93 30.42 41.20
C GLY A 15 20.84 29.71 42.22
N THR A 16 21.06 28.39 42.12
CA THR A 16 22.06 27.71 42.95
C THR A 16 23.47 27.80 42.37
N VAL A 17 24.50 27.59 43.20
CA VAL A 17 25.90 27.59 42.74
C VAL A 17 26.12 26.49 41.69
N GLU A 18 25.48 25.34 41.86
CA GLU A 18 25.54 24.21 40.93
C GLU A 18 24.88 24.55 39.59
N TYR A 19 23.82 25.37 39.58
CA TYR A 19 23.20 25.88 38.34
C TYR A 19 24.20 26.73 37.54
N TYR A 20 24.85 27.69 38.19
CA TYR A 20 25.85 28.55 37.52
C TYR A 20 27.08 27.76 37.06
N GLN A 21 27.56 26.80 37.85
CA GLN A 21 28.67 25.92 37.45
C GLN A 21 28.31 25.00 36.28
N SER A 22 27.08 24.47 36.24
CA SER A 22 26.56 23.67 35.13
C SER A 22 26.45 24.51 33.84
N MET A 23 26.02 25.77 33.96
CA MET A 23 25.95 26.71 32.85
C MET A 23 27.33 27.07 32.29
N GLU A 24 28.34 27.25 33.14
CA GLU A 24 29.70 27.63 32.72
C GLU A 24 30.49 26.48 32.06
N ASN A 25 30.26 25.22 32.48
CA ASN A 25 31.08 24.09 32.05
C ASN A 25 30.36 23.11 31.13
N ASP A 26 29.27 22.50 31.58
CA ASP A 26 28.68 21.34 30.88
C ASP A 26 27.64 21.75 29.84
N ALA A 27 26.75 22.67 30.21
CA ALA A 27 25.75 23.21 29.29
C ALA A 27 26.43 24.06 28.20
N ALA A 28 27.41 24.90 28.55
CA ALA A 28 28.17 25.69 27.57
C ALA A 28 28.95 24.82 26.57
N LYS A 29 29.62 23.74 27.02
CA LYS A 29 30.32 22.80 26.12
C LYS A 29 29.34 22.02 25.25
N ALA A 30 28.21 21.56 25.79
CA ALA A 30 27.17 20.91 25.02
C ALA A 30 26.57 21.84 23.96
N LEU A 31 26.26 23.09 24.33
CA LEU A 31 25.79 24.13 23.41
C LEU A 31 26.83 24.44 22.33
N LEU A 32 28.11 24.57 22.68
CA LEU A 32 29.19 24.80 21.72
C LEU A 32 29.37 23.64 20.74
N ARG A 33 29.21 22.38 21.18
CA ARG A 33 29.25 21.20 20.31
C ARG A 33 28.06 21.17 19.36
N ILE A 34 26.85 21.41 19.87
CA ILE A 34 25.61 21.50 19.09
C ILE A 34 25.69 22.63 18.03
N VAL A 35 26.27 23.78 18.39
CA VAL A 35 26.45 24.93 17.48
C VAL A 35 27.53 24.67 16.42
N ARG A 36 28.55 23.85 16.70
CA ARG A 36 29.67 23.58 15.78
C ARG A 36 29.38 22.51 14.73
N GLU A 37 28.52 21.52 14.99
CA GLU A 37 28.45 20.31 14.15
C GLU A 37 27.34 20.29 13.08
N ARG A 38 26.31 21.14 13.12
CA ARG A 38 25.26 21.17 12.06
C ARG A 38 24.71 22.57 11.76
N ALA A 39 25.01 23.08 10.56
CA ALA A 39 24.49 24.33 10.02
C ALA A 39 23.20 24.14 9.21
N THR A 40 22.12 23.64 9.82
CA THR A 40 20.77 23.70 9.21
C THR A 40 19.75 24.24 10.23
N GLY A 41 19.25 25.45 10.00
CA GLY A 41 18.18 26.06 10.81
C GLY A 41 16.78 25.64 10.33
N PHE A 42 15.74 26.07 11.05
CA PHE A 42 14.37 25.95 10.55
C PHE A 42 14.24 26.64 9.18
N SER A 43 13.57 25.99 8.23
CA SER A 43 13.40 26.50 6.87
C SER A 43 12.55 27.78 6.81
N THR A 44 11.74 28.06 7.84
CA THR A 44 10.91 29.26 7.95
C THR A 44 10.74 29.70 9.41
N GLY A 45 10.46 30.99 9.62
CA GLY A 45 10.11 31.51 10.95
C GLY A 45 8.82 30.90 11.52
N LYS A 46 7.87 30.47 10.66
CA LYS A 46 6.67 29.76 11.09
C LYS A 46 6.99 28.40 11.69
N ALA A 47 7.87 27.61 11.05
CA ALA A 47 8.32 26.33 11.58
C ALA A 47 8.97 26.47 12.96
N PHE A 48 9.72 27.56 13.19
CA PHE A 48 10.27 27.87 14.51
C PHE A 48 9.18 28.17 15.55
N VAL A 49 8.22 29.04 15.22
CA VAL A 49 7.12 29.40 16.12
C VAL A 49 6.25 28.20 16.46
N ASP A 50 5.96 27.34 15.49
CA ASP A 50 5.17 26.13 15.70
C ASP A 50 5.92 25.10 16.56
N CYS A 51 7.22 24.90 16.34
CA CYS A 51 8.05 24.09 17.23
C CYS A 51 8.05 24.64 18.67
N LEU A 52 8.19 25.96 18.83
CA LEU A 52 8.14 26.61 20.14
C LEU A 52 6.79 26.40 20.84
N ARG A 53 5.68 26.50 20.10
CA ARG A 53 4.33 26.21 20.64
C ARG A 53 4.21 24.78 21.14
N ILE A 54 4.73 23.81 20.40
CA ILE A 54 4.73 22.40 20.82
C ILE A 54 5.56 22.24 22.10
N VAL A 55 6.76 22.82 22.16
CA VAL A 55 7.60 22.79 23.37
C VAL A 55 6.86 23.36 24.58
N LEU A 56 6.23 24.53 24.44
CA LEU A 56 5.47 25.17 25.52
C LEU A 56 4.26 24.32 25.93
N ALA A 57 3.53 23.76 24.98
CA ALA A 57 2.38 22.88 25.24
C ALA A 57 2.82 21.62 26.00
N LYS A 58 3.87 20.93 25.55
CA LYS A 58 4.39 19.73 26.23
C LYS A 58 4.87 20.02 27.65
N ASN A 59 5.57 21.14 27.86
CA ASN A 59 5.96 21.57 29.20
C ASN A 59 4.73 21.83 30.10
N SER A 60 3.66 22.42 29.57
CA SER A 60 2.44 22.70 30.33
C SER A 60 1.69 21.43 30.77
N ILE A 61 1.81 20.33 29.99
CA ILE A 61 1.17 19.04 30.29
C ILE A 61 2.13 17.99 30.84
N LEU A 62 3.39 18.38 31.12
CA LEU A 62 4.46 17.49 31.58
C LEU A 62 4.68 16.26 30.68
N ASP A 63 4.51 16.42 29.36
CA ASP A 63 4.71 15.37 28.37
C ASP A 63 6.19 15.32 27.94
N TRP A 64 6.88 14.26 28.36
CA TRP A 64 8.30 14.02 28.09
C TRP A 64 8.54 13.09 26.88
N THR A 65 7.52 12.78 26.07
CA THR A 65 7.69 11.98 24.86
C THR A 65 8.56 12.71 23.82
N SER A 66 9.08 12.00 22.80
CA SER A 66 9.92 12.62 21.77
C SER A 66 9.24 13.81 21.08
N MET A 67 10.01 14.89 20.88
CA MET A 67 9.57 16.08 20.14
C MET A 67 9.31 15.79 18.67
N ASP A 68 10.00 14.82 18.07
CA ASP A 68 9.91 14.53 16.65
C ASP A 68 8.53 13.98 16.28
N LYS A 69 8.02 13.04 17.08
CA LYS A 69 6.65 12.50 16.89
C LYS A 69 5.60 13.59 17.04
N SER A 70 5.68 14.42 18.09
CA SER A 70 4.72 15.52 18.29
C SER A 70 4.78 16.56 17.17
N THR A 71 5.98 16.85 16.65
CA THR A 71 6.18 17.77 15.53
C THR A 71 5.62 17.19 14.23
N GLN A 72 5.85 15.90 13.97
CA GLN A 72 5.26 15.19 12.83
C GLN A 72 3.73 15.18 12.91
N HIS A 73 3.15 14.80 14.07
CA HIS A 73 1.69 14.83 14.26
C HIS A 73 1.10 16.23 14.05
N PHE A 74 1.75 17.27 14.55
CA PHE A 74 1.31 18.64 14.34
C PHE A 74 1.37 19.04 12.87
N VAL A 75 2.47 18.75 12.17
CA VAL A 75 2.64 19.04 10.75
C VAL A 75 1.60 18.30 9.91
N VAL A 76 1.34 17.02 10.20
CA VAL A 76 0.32 16.22 9.52
C VAL A 76 -1.08 16.79 9.81
N ALA A 77 -1.39 17.15 11.05
CA ALA A 77 -2.69 17.72 11.42
C ALA A 77 -2.95 19.08 10.74
N ASP A 78 -1.97 19.99 10.76
CA ASP A 78 -2.04 21.29 10.09
C ASP A 78 -2.16 21.12 8.56
N THR A 79 -1.44 20.15 7.98
CA THR A 79 -1.54 19.81 6.57
C THR A 79 -2.92 19.27 6.22
N LYS A 80 -3.45 18.33 7.01
CA LYS A 80 -4.79 17.74 6.83
C LYS A 80 -5.87 18.81 6.91
N GLN A 81 -5.76 19.76 7.85
CA GLN A 81 -6.70 20.87 8.00
C GLN A 81 -6.76 21.77 6.76
N LYS A 82 -5.62 21.98 6.09
CA LYS A 82 -5.52 22.85 4.91
C LYS A 82 -5.81 22.14 3.59
N LEU A 83 -5.60 20.83 3.54
CA LEU A 83 -5.72 20.03 2.33
C LEU A 83 -7.11 20.13 1.70
N SER A 84 -8.17 20.01 2.50
CA SER A 84 -9.55 20.06 2.01
C SER A 84 -9.89 21.38 1.31
N GLY A 85 -9.40 22.51 1.86
CA GLY A 85 -9.55 23.83 1.24
C GLY A 85 -8.83 23.95 -0.11
N ILE A 86 -7.60 23.42 -0.20
CA ILE A 86 -6.80 23.45 -1.42
C ILE A 86 -7.41 22.52 -2.47
N LEU A 87 -7.86 21.32 -2.11
CA LEU A 87 -8.51 20.42 -3.07
C LEU A 87 -9.75 21.09 -3.67
N ARG A 88 -10.59 21.67 -2.82
CA ARG A 88 -11.83 22.35 -3.25
C ARG A 88 -11.58 23.60 -4.09
N THR A 89 -10.71 24.52 -3.64
CA THR A 89 -10.59 25.88 -4.21
C THR A 89 -9.19 26.24 -4.73
N GLY A 90 -8.18 25.42 -4.46
CA GLY A 90 -6.79 25.66 -4.86
C GLY A 90 -6.13 26.74 -4.02
N CYS A 91 -6.82 27.17 -2.98
CA CYS A 91 -6.47 28.21 -2.03
C CYS A 91 -6.53 27.61 -0.61
N HIS A 92 -5.87 28.25 0.34
CA HIS A 92 -6.10 27.94 1.74
C HIS A 92 -7.48 28.46 2.15
N VAL A 93 -8.26 27.59 2.77
CA VAL A 93 -9.59 27.89 3.31
C VAL A 93 -9.67 27.26 4.70
N SER A 94 -10.22 27.99 5.66
CA SER A 94 -10.44 27.46 7.01
C SER A 94 -11.40 26.28 6.99
N LEU A 95 -11.05 25.18 7.67
CA LEU A 95 -11.80 23.92 7.64
C LEU A 95 -13.32 24.06 7.88
N PRO A 96 -13.82 24.90 8.81
CA PRO A 96 -15.27 25.09 8.99
C PRO A 96 -15.98 25.61 7.73
N LEU A 97 -15.30 26.44 6.94
CA LEU A 97 -15.84 27.04 5.71
C LEU A 97 -15.83 26.07 4.53
N VAL A 98 -15.05 24.98 4.60
CA VAL A 98 -14.95 23.99 3.51
C VAL A 98 -16.28 23.25 3.28
N LYS A 99 -17.20 23.28 4.25
CA LYS A 99 -18.55 22.70 4.11
C LYS A 99 -19.59 23.70 3.57
N ASP A 100 -19.26 24.98 3.50
CA ASP A 100 -20.20 26.01 3.06
C ASP A 100 -20.51 25.89 1.57
N LYS A 101 -21.73 26.21 1.15
CA LYS A 101 -22.13 26.12 -0.27
C LYS A 101 -21.30 27.04 -1.16
N THR A 102 -20.95 28.22 -0.67
CA THR A 102 -20.16 29.23 -1.40
C THR A 102 -19.15 29.86 -0.49
N ILE A 103 -17.88 29.88 -0.91
CA ILE A 103 -16.79 30.51 -0.16
C ILE A 103 -16.47 31.87 -0.82
N PRO A 104 -16.67 32.99 -0.11
CA PRO A 104 -16.29 34.31 -0.60
C PRO A 104 -14.80 34.39 -0.99
N SER A 105 -14.49 35.13 -2.06
CA SER A 105 -13.12 35.24 -2.58
C SER A 105 -12.11 35.77 -1.56
N HIS A 106 -12.51 36.72 -0.70
CA HIS A 106 -11.64 37.29 0.33
C HIS A 106 -11.26 36.31 1.45
N LEU A 107 -11.94 35.15 1.54
CA LEU A 107 -11.62 34.06 2.48
C LEU A 107 -10.74 32.96 1.85
N LYS A 108 -10.37 33.12 0.57
CA LYS A 108 -9.48 32.22 -0.16
C LYS A 108 -8.07 32.79 -0.12
N GLU A 109 -7.23 32.21 0.72
CA GLU A 109 -5.84 32.64 0.88
C GLU A 109 -4.92 31.96 -0.13
N ASP A 110 -3.89 32.67 -0.59
CA ASP A 110 -2.93 32.12 -1.54
C ASP A 110 -2.13 30.95 -0.95
N VAL A 111 -2.06 29.84 -1.69
CA VAL A 111 -1.11 28.77 -1.39
C VAL A 111 0.28 29.23 -1.81
N LEU A 112 1.20 29.32 -0.85
CA LEU A 112 2.57 29.77 -1.07
C LEU A 112 3.52 28.59 -1.32
N ARG A 113 4.60 28.83 -2.07
CA ARG A 113 5.72 27.88 -2.19
C ARG A 113 6.44 27.84 -0.85
N VAL A 114 6.61 26.66 -0.27
CA VAL A 114 7.27 26.48 1.03
C VAL A 114 8.68 27.06 1.00
N GLY A 115 9.06 27.78 2.06
CA GLY A 115 10.33 28.50 2.13
C GLY A 115 10.34 29.84 1.38
N SER A 116 9.21 30.28 0.81
CA SER A 116 9.11 31.55 0.10
C SER A 116 7.79 32.27 0.36
N GLN A 117 7.75 33.57 0.06
CA GLN A 117 6.52 34.37 0.05
C GLN A 117 5.84 34.39 -1.33
N LYS A 118 6.27 33.53 -2.27
CA LYS A 118 5.73 33.49 -3.63
C LYS A 118 4.54 32.54 -3.71
N ARG A 119 3.48 32.97 -4.39
CA ARG A 119 2.33 32.11 -4.71
C ARG A 119 2.79 30.87 -5.50
N LEU A 120 2.34 29.69 -5.07
CA LEU A 120 2.50 28.45 -5.81
C LEU A 120 1.55 28.47 -7.01
N LYS A 121 2.10 28.87 -8.16
CA LYS A 121 1.47 28.75 -9.48
C LYS A 121 2.06 27.55 -10.22
N ILE A 122 1.19 26.86 -10.95
CA ILE A 122 1.54 25.79 -11.89
C ILE A 122 1.19 26.31 -13.27
N LEU A 123 2.19 26.49 -14.12
CA LEU A 123 2.03 27.09 -15.45
C LEU A 123 1.75 26.02 -16.52
N LEU A 124 1.19 26.43 -17.66
CA LEU A 124 0.91 25.56 -18.81
C LEU A 124 2.17 24.83 -19.28
N ARG A 125 3.32 25.51 -19.35
CA ARG A 125 4.59 24.86 -19.69
C ARG A 125 4.86 23.64 -18.82
N GLU A 126 4.71 23.79 -17.50
CA GLU A 126 4.96 22.71 -16.54
C GLU A 126 3.94 21.58 -16.67
N MET A 127 2.71 21.91 -17.09
CA MET A 127 1.67 20.92 -17.38
C MET A 127 2.00 20.11 -18.63
N CYS A 128 2.49 20.75 -19.69
CA CYS A 128 2.92 20.07 -20.92
C CYS A 128 4.12 19.14 -20.65
N GLU A 129 5.09 19.60 -19.87
CA GLU A 129 6.23 18.77 -19.44
C GLU A 129 5.77 17.54 -18.63
N ALA A 130 4.83 17.71 -17.70
CA ALA A 130 4.31 16.61 -16.89
C ALA A 130 3.37 15.66 -17.65
N PHE A 131 2.72 16.13 -18.71
CA PHE A 131 1.77 15.34 -19.51
C PHE A 131 1.99 15.55 -21.02
N PRO A 132 3.06 14.98 -21.61
CA PRO A 132 3.43 15.21 -23.01
C PRO A 132 2.30 14.84 -24.00
N GLY A 133 1.51 13.82 -23.69
CA GLY A 133 0.37 13.38 -24.53
C GLY A 133 -0.77 14.42 -24.67
N PHE A 134 -0.80 15.45 -23.82
CA PHE A 134 -1.77 16.55 -23.89
C PHE A 134 -1.18 17.85 -24.42
N GLU A 135 0.14 17.95 -24.62
CA GLU A 135 0.84 19.20 -24.95
C GLU A 135 0.21 19.90 -26.17
N SER A 136 0.14 19.22 -27.32
CA SER A 136 -0.40 19.81 -28.54
C SER A 136 -1.86 20.28 -28.38
N LYS A 137 -2.67 19.52 -27.65
CA LYS A 137 -4.08 19.81 -27.41
C LYS A 137 -4.26 20.99 -26.47
N TRP A 138 -3.48 21.07 -25.40
CA TRP A 138 -3.54 22.20 -24.47
C TRP A 138 -2.92 23.47 -25.03
N MET A 139 -1.88 23.38 -25.86
CA MET A 139 -1.35 24.54 -26.58
C MET A 139 -2.39 25.12 -27.53
N ALA A 140 -3.07 24.27 -28.32
CA ALA A 140 -4.15 24.71 -29.19
C ALA A 140 -5.34 25.32 -28.40
N LEU A 141 -5.70 24.71 -27.25
CA LEU A 141 -6.73 25.28 -26.38
C LEU A 141 -6.28 26.62 -25.78
N ASN A 142 -5.00 26.78 -25.45
CA ASN A 142 -4.45 27.99 -24.85
C ASN A 142 -4.50 29.21 -25.79
N ASP A 143 -4.43 28.98 -27.11
CA ASP A 143 -4.61 30.03 -28.11
C ASP A 143 -6.02 30.61 -28.11
N ILE A 144 -6.99 29.83 -27.62
CA ILE A 144 -8.41 30.20 -27.53
C ILE A 144 -8.71 30.76 -26.13
N ILE A 145 -8.26 30.05 -25.09
CA ILE A 145 -8.51 30.34 -23.68
C ILE A 145 -7.16 30.38 -22.97
N PRO A 146 -6.64 31.57 -22.61
CA PRO A 146 -5.36 31.67 -21.91
C PRO A 146 -5.38 30.91 -20.57
N LEU A 147 -4.86 29.67 -20.56
CA LEU A 147 -5.03 28.71 -19.47
C LEU A 147 -4.32 29.17 -18.18
N ASP A 148 -3.21 29.89 -18.32
CA ASP A 148 -2.46 30.46 -17.20
C ASP A 148 -3.17 31.65 -16.53
N ASN A 149 -4.14 32.28 -17.22
CA ASN A 149 -4.95 33.36 -16.64
C ASN A 149 -6.12 32.84 -15.79
N VAL A 150 -6.46 31.55 -15.93
CA VAL A 150 -7.53 30.93 -15.14
C VAL A 150 -7.04 30.79 -13.70
N LYS A 151 -7.63 31.54 -12.78
CA LYS A 151 -7.18 31.55 -11.38
C LYS A 151 -7.75 30.37 -10.62
N ASP A 152 -6.99 29.91 -9.62
CA ASP A 152 -7.44 28.81 -8.77
C ASP A 152 -8.69 29.18 -7.97
N GLU A 153 -8.78 30.43 -7.49
CA GLU A 153 -9.89 30.93 -6.66
C GLU A 153 -11.25 30.87 -7.37
N ASP A 154 -11.24 30.93 -8.71
CA ASP A 154 -12.43 30.82 -9.57
C ASP A 154 -12.85 29.36 -9.79
N LEU A 155 -11.93 28.41 -9.53
CA LEU A 155 -12.11 26.97 -9.70
C LEU A 155 -12.47 26.31 -8.35
N ASP A 156 -13.70 26.57 -7.90
CA ASP A 156 -14.30 25.98 -6.71
C ASP A 156 -15.14 24.75 -7.07
N MET A 157 -14.74 23.58 -6.55
CA MET A 157 -15.48 22.33 -6.78
C MET A 157 -16.85 22.31 -6.07
N GLY A 158 -17.06 23.18 -5.08
CA GLY A 158 -18.34 23.33 -4.37
C GLY A 158 -18.62 22.26 -3.32
N PHE A 159 -17.69 21.35 -3.06
CA PHE A 159 -17.77 20.33 -2.01
C PHE A 159 -16.38 20.00 -1.45
N ASP A 160 -16.34 19.34 -0.29
CA ASP A 160 -15.12 18.81 0.28
C ASP A 160 -14.68 17.55 -0.49
N ALA A 161 -13.70 17.72 -1.39
CA ALA A 161 -13.19 16.61 -2.18
C ALA A 161 -12.41 15.57 -1.35
N SER A 162 -12.04 15.86 -0.10
CA SER A 162 -11.37 14.89 0.76
C SER A 162 -12.31 13.87 1.41
N SER A 163 -13.63 14.09 1.35
CA SER A 163 -14.64 13.20 1.94
C SER A 163 -15.52 12.50 0.90
N LEU A 164 -15.09 12.45 -0.36
CA LEU A 164 -15.89 11.91 -1.45
C LEU A 164 -15.93 10.38 -1.38
N THR A 165 -17.13 9.79 -1.48
CA THR A 165 -17.34 8.34 -1.57
C THR A 165 -17.88 7.96 -2.96
N SER A 166 -17.80 6.68 -3.31
CA SER A 166 -18.31 6.15 -4.60
C SER A 166 -19.81 6.39 -4.84
N LYS A 167 -20.58 6.75 -3.79
CA LYS A 167 -22.03 7.01 -3.85
C LYS A 167 -22.38 8.46 -4.20
N ASP A 168 -21.40 9.35 -4.32
CA ASP A 168 -21.61 10.81 -4.45
C ASP A 168 -21.72 11.33 -5.90
N VAL A 169 -22.20 10.51 -6.84
CA VAL A 169 -22.32 10.83 -8.28
C VAL A 169 -23.06 12.16 -8.54
N LYS A 170 -24.07 12.48 -7.72
CA LYS A 170 -24.83 13.74 -7.84
C LYS A 170 -23.98 14.98 -7.55
N MET A 171 -22.98 14.89 -6.67
CA MET A 171 -22.07 16.01 -6.39
C MET A 171 -21.09 16.21 -7.53
N VAL A 172 -20.56 15.12 -8.10
CA VAL A 172 -19.68 15.16 -9.27
C VAL A 172 -20.40 15.81 -10.45
N GLN A 173 -21.65 15.42 -10.74
CA GLN A 173 -22.42 16.01 -11.83
C GLN A 173 -22.66 17.51 -11.66
N LYS A 174 -22.99 17.96 -10.44
CA LYS A 174 -23.11 19.40 -10.12
C LYS A 174 -21.80 20.15 -10.33
N THR A 175 -20.68 19.51 -10.01
CA THR A 175 -19.35 20.11 -10.17
C THR A 175 -18.99 20.28 -11.64
N ILE A 176 -19.26 19.27 -12.46
CA ILE A 176 -19.08 19.35 -13.91
C ILE A 176 -19.94 20.48 -14.49
N ASP A 177 -21.20 20.61 -14.06
CA ASP A 177 -22.09 21.72 -14.48
C ASP A 177 -21.56 23.10 -14.07
N MET A 178 -21.01 23.24 -12.85
CA MET A 178 -20.37 24.47 -12.40
C MET A 178 -19.12 24.83 -13.22
N LEU A 179 -18.25 23.85 -13.48
CA LEU A 179 -17.07 24.03 -14.33
C LEU A 179 -17.46 24.41 -15.76
N PHE A 180 -18.53 23.82 -16.29
CA PHE A 180 -19.03 24.14 -17.61
C PHE A 180 -19.54 25.58 -17.69
N LYS A 181 -20.28 26.03 -16.67
CA LYS A 181 -20.74 27.43 -16.55
C LYS A 181 -19.58 28.42 -16.43
N LEU A 182 -18.47 28.03 -15.80
CA LEU A 182 -17.25 28.83 -15.75
C LEU A 182 -16.52 28.87 -17.09
N PHE A 183 -16.50 27.75 -17.82
CA PHE A 183 -15.82 27.61 -19.11
C PHE A 183 -16.50 28.41 -20.24
N LEU A 184 -17.83 28.43 -20.30
CA LEU A 184 -18.55 29.05 -21.42
C LEU A 184 -18.21 30.54 -21.64
N PRO A 185 -18.16 31.41 -20.61
CA PRO A 185 -17.73 32.80 -20.79
C PRO A 185 -16.31 32.94 -21.33
N LEU A 186 -15.40 32.02 -20.97
CA LEU A 186 -14.03 32.02 -21.50
C LEU A 186 -13.99 31.75 -23.01
N ARG A 187 -15.03 31.10 -23.55
CA ARG A 187 -15.27 30.88 -24.98
C ARG A 187 -16.12 31.96 -25.64
N GLY A 188 -16.46 33.03 -24.93
CA GLY A 188 -17.39 34.04 -25.40
C GLY A 188 -18.82 33.51 -25.60
N LYS A 189 -19.21 32.46 -24.85
CA LYS A 189 -20.53 31.84 -24.91
C LYS A 189 -21.30 32.06 -23.62
N THR A 190 -22.63 32.07 -23.74
CA THR A 190 -23.55 32.25 -22.62
C THR A 190 -24.37 30.98 -22.41
N HIS A 191 -24.38 30.50 -21.17
CA HIS A 191 -25.10 29.31 -20.75
C HIS A 191 -26.61 29.46 -21.03
N GLY A 192 -27.21 28.47 -21.70
CA GLY A 192 -28.64 28.43 -22.01
C GLY A 192 -29.10 29.21 -23.25
N SER A 193 -28.25 30.04 -23.85
CA SER A 193 -28.60 30.84 -25.04
C SER A 193 -27.69 30.61 -26.24
N SER A 194 -26.42 30.26 -26.02
CA SER A 194 -25.48 29.99 -27.11
C SER A 194 -25.65 28.58 -27.68
N ARG A 195 -25.56 28.43 -29.00
CA ARG A 195 -25.49 27.11 -29.66
C ARG A 195 -24.15 26.45 -29.32
N LEU A 196 -24.22 25.22 -28.80
CA LEU A 196 -23.07 24.39 -28.50
C LEU A 196 -22.76 23.47 -29.67
N THR A 197 -21.48 23.22 -29.91
CA THR A 197 -20.95 22.37 -30.97
C THR A 197 -20.13 21.24 -30.35
N ALA A 198 -19.84 20.20 -31.14
CA ALA A 198 -18.94 19.13 -30.71
C ALA A 198 -17.53 19.66 -30.36
N GLY A 199 -17.08 20.73 -31.03
CA GLY A 199 -15.82 21.39 -30.71
C GLY A 199 -15.82 22.00 -29.30
N ASP A 200 -16.94 22.60 -28.86
CA ASP A 200 -17.03 23.16 -27.50
C ASP A 200 -16.98 22.08 -26.42
N GLN A 201 -17.58 20.91 -26.69
CA GLN A 201 -17.49 19.78 -25.77
C GLN A 201 -16.05 19.29 -25.66
N ASN A 202 -15.36 19.11 -26.79
CA ASN A 202 -13.96 18.69 -26.79
C ASN A 202 -13.04 19.71 -26.09
N ASP A 203 -13.25 21.00 -26.33
CA ASP A 203 -12.52 22.08 -25.65
C ASP A 203 -12.79 22.06 -24.13
N PHE A 204 -14.03 21.80 -23.72
CA PHE A 204 -14.40 21.66 -22.31
C PHE A 204 -13.76 20.44 -21.64
N ASP A 205 -13.72 19.29 -22.33
CA ASP A 205 -13.07 18.08 -21.83
C ASP A 205 -11.57 18.32 -21.62
N LEU A 206 -10.92 19.00 -22.58
CA LEU A 206 -9.51 19.42 -22.47
C LEU A 206 -9.27 20.43 -21.35
N PHE A 207 -10.16 21.41 -21.19
CA PHE A 207 -10.12 22.38 -20.10
C PHE A 207 -10.26 21.71 -18.73
N THR A 208 -11.22 20.81 -18.59
CA THR A 208 -11.45 20.06 -17.35
C THR A 208 -10.25 19.17 -17.04
N ALA A 209 -9.72 18.48 -18.04
CA ALA A 209 -8.50 17.69 -17.93
C ALA A 209 -7.29 18.52 -17.45
N PHE A 210 -7.14 19.75 -17.95
CA PHE A 210 -6.09 20.68 -17.53
C PHE A 210 -6.28 21.12 -16.07
N VAL A 211 -7.46 21.65 -15.73
CA VAL A 211 -7.78 22.18 -14.39
C VAL A 211 -7.56 21.14 -13.30
N LEU A 212 -8.09 19.93 -13.48
CA LEU A 212 -8.01 18.87 -12.47
C LEU A 212 -6.57 18.39 -12.28
N ARG A 213 -5.82 18.20 -13.38
CA ARG A 213 -4.40 17.81 -13.30
C ARG A 213 -3.54 18.93 -12.72
N ARG A 214 -3.81 20.18 -13.06
CA ARG A 214 -3.13 21.36 -12.48
C ARG A 214 -3.34 21.41 -10.97
N ARG A 215 -4.58 21.15 -10.52
CA ARG A 215 -4.92 21.05 -9.10
C ARG A 215 -4.17 19.90 -8.41
N LYS A 216 -4.12 18.72 -9.03
CA LYS A 216 -3.36 17.56 -8.52
C LYS A 216 -1.88 17.88 -8.33
N ILE A 217 -1.21 18.45 -9.35
CA ILE A 217 0.21 18.85 -9.26
C ILE A 217 0.41 19.90 -8.17
N LYS A 218 -0.47 20.91 -8.09
CA LYS A 218 -0.39 21.95 -7.06
C LYS A 218 -0.45 21.37 -5.65
N VAL A 219 -1.42 20.48 -5.39
CA VAL A 219 -1.59 19.80 -4.10
C VAL A 219 -0.37 18.95 -3.79
N SER A 220 0.10 18.15 -4.75
CA SER A 220 1.30 17.31 -4.58
C SER A 220 2.53 18.15 -4.22
N ARG A 221 2.83 19.22 -4.96
CA ARG A 221 3.99 20.08 -4.67
C ARG A 221 3.86 20.81 -3.32
N TRP A 222 2.65 21.25 -2.97
CA TRP A 222 2.41 21.85 -1.66
C TRP A 222 2.60 20.84 -0.52
N LEU A 223 2.11 19.61 -0.69
CA LEU A 223 2.31 18.51 0.27
C LEU A 223 3.78 18.17 0.43
N HIS A 224 4.50 17.95 -0.67
CA HIS A 224 5.95 17.68 -0.64
C HIS A 224 6.73 18.80 0.04
N GLY A 225 6.38 20.06 -0.25
CA GLY A 225 7.00 21.19 0.43
C GLY A 225 6.68 21.25 1.92
N SER A 226 5.41 21.01 2.29
CA SER A 226 4.92 21.20 3.67
C SER A 226 5.33 20.07 4.60
N LEU A 227 5.35 18.84 4.08
CA LEU A 227 5.80 17.65 4.79
C LEU A 227 7.34 17.51 4.72
N GLY A 228 7.98 18.12 3.72
CA GLY A 228 9.44 18.22 3.61
C GLY A 228 10.13 16.85 3.53
N GLY A 229 11.37 16.80 4.01
CA GLY A 229 12.18 15.58 4.04
C GLY A 229 11.65 14.45 4.95
N HIS A 230 10.57 14.67 5.69
CA HIS A 230 9.89 13.60 6.42
C HIS A 230 9.17 12.61 5.48
N LEU A 231 8.97 12.97 4.21
CA LEU A 231 8.58 12.04 3.14
C LEU A 231 9.78 11.53 2.32
N SER A 232 10.95 12.18 2.41
CA SER A 232 12.14 11.78 1.62
C SER A 232 12.91 10.61 2.22
N GLU A 233 12.49 10.10 3.38
CA GLU A 233 13.05 8.89 3.99
C GLU A 233 12.29 7.62 3.57
N THR A 234 11.27 7.72 2.70
CA THR A 234 10.54 6.56 2.19
C THR A 234 10.91 6.28 0.74
N TYR A 235 11.56 5.14 0.53
CA TYR A 235 11.92 4.60 -0.78
C TYR A 235 11.33 3.20 -0.93
N PHE A 236 11.09 2.78 -2.18
CA PHE A 236 10.62 1.42 -2.45
C PHE A 236 11.70 0.40 -2.15
N MET A 237 11.37 -0.54 -1.26
CA MET A 237 12.16 -1.73 -0.95
C MET A 237 11.52 -2.98 -1.55
N ALA A 238 12.34 -3.84 -2.14
CA ALA A 238 11.89 -5.05 -2.82
C ALA A 238 12.92 -6.18 -2.69
N LYS A 239 12.49 -7.42 -2.95
CA LYS A 239 13.37 -8.60 -3.04
C LYS A 239 14.09 -8.72 -4.41
N GLY A 240 13.91 -7.76 -5.31
CA GLY A 240 14.48 -7.75 -6.65
C GLY A 240 14.48 -6.35 -7.30
N ASN A 241 15.17 -6.19 -8.42
CA ASN A 241 15.50 -4.87 -9.01
C ASN A 241 14.32 -4.10 -9.61
N ASP A 242 13.27 -4.80 -10.09
CA ASP A 242 12.06 -4.23 -10.67
C ASP A 242 10.84 -4.88 -10.02
N ILE A 243 9.83 -4.09 -9.63
CA ILE A 243 8.49 -4.61 -9.30
C ILE A 243 7.56 -4.23 -10.45
N ASP A 244 7.06 -5.25 -11.16
CA ASP A 244 5.95 -5.08 -12.10
C ASP A 244 4.64 -4.99 -11.30
N ILE A 245 4.10 -3.78 -11.18
CA ILE A 245 2.80 -3.53 -10.57
C ILE A 245 1.82 -3.20 -11.70
N GLU A 246 1.24 -4.24 -12.31
CA GLU A 246 0.30 -4.15 -13.44
C GLU A 246 0.80 -3.21 -14.57
N ASP A 247 0.36 -1.93 -14.55
CA ASP A 247 0.61 -0.91 -15.56
C ASP A 247 1.90 -0.08 -15.33
N ARG A 248 2.63 -0.30 -14.23
CA ARG A 248 3.86 0.45 -13.92
C ARG A 248 4.97 -0.44 -13.37
N LYS A 249 6.15 -0.29 -13.98
CA LYS A 249 7.43 -0.74 -13.42
C LYS A 249 7.90 0.24 -12.35
N CYS A 250 7.83 -0.16 -11.10
CA CYS A 250 8.44 0.58 -9.99
C CYS A 250 9.90 0.16 -9.85
N GLN A 251 10.80 1.14 -9.88
CA GLN A 251 12.22 0.88 -9.70
C GLN A 251 12.58 0.92 -8.22
N VAL A 252 13.43 -0.02 -7.81
CA VAL A 252 14.02 -0.02 -6.47
C VAL A 252 14.68 1.32 -6.15
N GLY A 253 14.43 1.84 -4.94
CA GLY A 253 14.99 3.13 -4.50
C GLY A 253 14.28 4.36 -5.08
N GLU A 254 13.21 4.18 -5.85
CA GLU A 254 12.36 5.30 -6.30
C GLU A 254 11.79 6.03 -5.07
N GLN A 255 12.02 7.35 -5.01
CA GLN A 255 11.47 8.21 -3.96
C GLN A 255 9.95 8.28 -4.13
N GLY A 256 9.19 8.13 -3.05
CA GLY A 256 7.73 7.94 -2.97
C GLY A 256 6.83 8.88 -3.80
N ILE A 257 6.92 8.79 -5.12
CA ILE A 257 5.99 9.35 -6.12
C ILE A 257 4.89 8.30 -6.43
N ALA A 258 5.05 7.09 -5.92
CA ALA A 258 4.11 6.01 -6.17
C ALA A 258 2.80 6.19 -5.38
N GLU A 259 1.80 5.56 -5.97
CA GLU A 259 0.42 5.36 -5.56
C GLU A 259 0.21 5.29 -4.04
N MET A 260 -0.92 5.83 -3.57
CA MET A 260 -1.31 5.78 -2.16
C MET A 260 -1.14 4.34 -1.63
N CYS A 261 -0.59 4.16 -0.42
CA CYS A 261 -0.27 2.85 0.17
C CYS A 261 -1.43 1.85 0.05
N ASN A 262 -2.68 2.29 0.19
CA ASN A 262 -3.86 1.45 -0.01
C ASN A 262 -3.94 0.85 -1.41
N LEU A 263 -3.67 1.62 -2.48
CA LEU A 263 -3.69 1.12 -3.85
C LEU A 263 -2.63 0.05 -4.07
N PHE A 264 -1.44 0.22 -3.48
CA PHE A 264 -0.39 -0.79 -3.53
C PHE A 264 -0.83 -2.08 -2.82
N CYS A 265 -1.40 -1.96 -1.61
CA CYS A 265 -1.90 -3.10 -0.84
C CYS A 265 -3.00 -3.85 -1.60
N THR A 266 -3.95 -3.13 -2.19
CA THR A 266 -5.04 -3.70 -3.00
C THR A 266 -4.49 -4.46 -4.21
N LYS A 267 -3.47 -3.94 -4.88
CA LYS A 267 -2.84 -4.61 -6.04
C LYS A 267 -2.03 -5.84 -5.64
N MET A 268 -1.27 -5.77 -4.54
CA MET A 268 -0.49 -6.92 -4.05
C MET A 268 -1.37 -8.02 -3.48
N GLY A 269 -2.51 -7.67 -2.89
CA GLY A 269 -3.53 -8.63 -2.48
C GLY A 269 -3.14 -9.50 -1.28
N ARG A 270 -3.42 -10.80 -1.38
CA ARG A 270 -3.35 -11.77 -0.28
C ARG A 270 -1.94 -11.86 0.32
N GLY A 271 -1.84 -11.79 1.66
CA GLY A 271 -0.62 -12.12 2.41
C GLY A 271 0.61 -11.27 2.10
N HIS A 272 0.45 -10.11 1.45
CA HIS A 272 1.58 -9.25 1.12
C HIS A 272 2.24 -8.70 2.41
N PRO A 273 3.58 -8.68 2.47
CA PRO A 273 4.30 -8.15 3.62
C PRO A 273 4.57 -6.65 3.51
N HIS A 274 4.61 -5.99 4.66
CA HIS A 274 5.19 -4.66 4.85
C HIS A 274 6.54 -4.79 5.54
N TYR A 275 7.48 -3.89 5.26
CA TYR A 275 8.79 -3.88 5.91
C TYR A 275 8.86 -2.81 6.99
N TYR A 276 9.39 -3.17 8.15
CA TYR A 276 9.63 -2.24 9.25
C TYR A 276 10.99 -2.51 9.92
N PRO A 277 11.72 -1.48 10.38
CA PRO A 277 13.03 -1.68 11.01
C PRO A 277 12.98 -2.68 12.17
N CYS A 278 13.89 -3.64 12.16
CA CYS A 278 14.06 -4.58 13.25
C CYS A 278 14.51 -3.85 14.52
N GLU A 279 13.97 -4.27 15.66
CA GLU A 279 14.34 -3.70 16.97
C GLU A 279 15.67 -4.27 17.48
N SER A 280 16.03 -5.48 17.02
CA SER A 280 17.32 -6.10 17.30
C SER A 280 18.40 -5.53 16.39
N LYS A 281 19.64 -5.43 16.89
CA LYS A 281 20.81 -5.08 16.09
C LYS A 281 21.45 -6.27 15.37
N ASP A 282 21.11 -7.49 15.79
CA ASP A 282 21.63 -8.76 15.24
C ASP A 282 20.45 -9.73 14.99
N ASP A 283 20.44 -10.40 13.83
CA ASP A 283 19.42 -11.41 13.45
C ASP A 283 19.26 -12.50 14.52
N GLU A 284 20.38 -13.02 15.06
CA GLU A 284 20.40 -14.06 16.10
C GLU A 284 19.70 -13.67 17.42
N LYS A 285 19.44 -12.38 17.64
CA LYS A 285 18.77 -11.84 18.83
C LYS A 285 17.34 -11.39 18.57
N CYS A 286 16.87 -11.46 17.31
CA CYS A 286 15.50 -11.15 16.98
C CYS A 286 14.56 -12.23 17.52
N VAL A 287 13.58 -11.83 18.33
CA VAL A 287 12.57 -12.75 18.88
C VAL A 287 11.55 -13.19 17.82
N TYR A 288 11.43 -12.43 16.73
CA TYR A 288 10.49 -12.67 15.65
C TYR A 288 11.12 -13.55 14.56
N THR A 289 11.40 -14.81 14.87
CA THR A 289 11.95 -15.74 13.85
C THR A 289 10.89 -16.21 12.86
N SER A 290 11.32 -16.68 11.69
CA SER A 290 10.49 -17.08 10.54
C SER A 290 9.37 -18.11 10.82
N GLY A 291 9.41 -18.80 11.96
CA GLY A 291 8.44 -19.84 12.35
C GLY A 291 7.25 -19.39 13.21
N ALA A 292 7.20 -18.15 13.71
CA ALA A 292 6.23 -17.74 14.74
C ALA A 292 5.01 -16.98 14.17
N SER A 293 3.99 -17.71 13.74
CA SER A 293 2.73 -17.18 13.18
C SER A 293 1.77 -16.51 14.18
N LYS A 294 2.26 -15.99 15.33
CA LYS A 294 1.39 -15.37 16.35
C LYS A 294 1.46 -13.85 16.36
N ASP A 295 2.62 -13.30 16.06
CA ASP A 295 2.86 -11.86 16.20
C ASP A 295 2.56 -11.09 14.91
N HIS A 296 2.18 -11.80 13.84
CA HIS A 296 2.02 -11.23 12.49
C HIS A 296 3.22 -10.37 12.05
N ARG A 297 4.40 -10.72 12.59
CA ARG A 297 5.72 -10.13 12.36
C ARG A 297 6.76 -11.24 12.35
N ARG A 298 7.69 -11.20 11.41
CA ARG A 298 8.84 -12.11 11.34
C ARG A 298 10.04 -11.38 10.76
N HIS A 299 11.23 -11.79 11.12
CA HIS A 299 12.47 -11.23 10.61
C HIS A 299 12.58 -11.48 9.12
N CYS A 300 12.98 -10.46 8.36
CA CYS A 300 13.25 -10.62 6.95
C CYS A 300 14.60 -11.29 6.79
N VAL A 301 14.61 -12.50 6.23
CA VAL A 301 15.85 -13.24 5.91
C VAL A 301 16.27 -13.06 4.45
N ASP A 302 15.44 -12.37 3.67
CA ASP A 302 15.66 -12.14 2.25
C ASP A 302 16.49 -10.88 2.05
N GLU A 303 17.34 -10.89 1.01
CA GLU A 303 18.12 -9.71 0.64
C GLU A 303 17.19 -8.63 0.05
N LEU A 304 17.17 -7.45 0.67
CA LEU A 304 16.34 -6.32 0.26
C LEU A 304 17.14 -5.28 -0.51
N PHE A 305 16.50 -4.72 -1.53
CA PHE A 305 17.07 -3.65 -2.36
C PHE A 305 16.18 -2.40 -2.29
N PRO A 306 16.75 -1.19 -2.13
CA PRO A 306 18.15 -0.96 -1.85
C PRO A 306 18.49 -1.47 -0.44
N PRO A 307 19.76 -1.82 -0.16
CA PRO A 307 20.15 -2.36 1.13
C PRO A 307 19.74 -1.40 2.25
N PRO A 308 18.95 -1.86 3.24
CA PRO A 308 18.51 -0.99 4.32
C PRO A 308 19.67 -0.69 5.27
N ASP A 309 19.63 0.48 5.92
CA ASP A 309 20.65 0.89 6.92
C ASP A 309 20.64 -0.01 8.18
N ARG A 310 19.57 -0.78 8.37
CA ARG A 310 19.35 -1.70 9.48
C ARG A 310 18.57 -2.91 8.98
N GLU A 311 18.70 -4.02 9.69
CA GLU A 311 17.87 -5.20 9.46
C GLU A 311 16.38 -4.87 9.54
N MET A 312 15.57 -5.60 8.80
CA MET A 312 14.14 -5.35 8.61
C MET A 312 13.32 -6.56 9.04
N ASP A 313 12.10 -6.31 9.49
CA ASP A 313 11.08 -7.35 9.71
C ASP A 313 9.98 -7.22 8.66
N GLU A 314 9.41 -8.36 8.28
CA GLU A 314 8.16 -8.46 7.53
C GLU A 314 6.97 -8.45 8.48
N LEU A 315 5.92 -7.70 8.13
CA LEU A 315 4.69 -7.59 8.89
C LEU A 315 3.49 -7.78 7.99
N LEU A 316 2.45 -8.43 8.50
CA LEU A 316 1.15 -8.41 7.83
C LEU A 316 0.52 -7.02 7.94
N HIS A 317 -0.29 -6.67 6.94
CA HIS A 317 -0.93 -5.36 6.78
C HIS A 317 -1.52 -4.79 8.08
N ALA A 318 -2.39 -5.54 8.76
CA ALA A 318 -3.04 -5.06 9.99
C ALA A 318 -2.04 -4.75 11.12
N GLN A 319 -0.98 -5.55 11.24
CA GLN A 319 0.05 -5.36 12.25
C GLN A 319 0.92 -4.13 11.94
N PHE A 320 1.23 -3.90 10.66
CA PHE A 320 1.95 -2.71 10.22
C PHE A 320 1.22 -1.43 10.61
N TRP A 321 -0.07 -1.29 10.26
CA TRP A 321 -0.87 -0.11 10.60
C TRP A 321 -1.01 0.11 12.11
N THR A 322 -1.15 -0.99 12.86
CA THR A 322 -1.18 -0.96 14.33
C THR A 322 0.14 -0.42 14.91
N ILE A 323 1.29 -0.88 14.42
CA ILE A 323 2.61 -0.48 14.93
C ILE A 323 2.93 0.97 14.63
N ILE A 324 2.64 1.44 13.41
CA ILE A 324 2.87 2.85 13.07
C ILE A 324 1.86 3.77 13.76
N GLY A 325 0.74 3.24 14.25
CA GLY A 325 -0.28 3.95 15.01
C GLY A 325 -1.21 4.80 14.14
N TRP A 326 -1.44 4.39 12.89
CA TRP A 326 -2.27 5.11 11.92
C TRP A 326 -3.54 4.31 11.62
N GLU A 327 -4.61 5.01 11.25
CA GLU A 327 -5.84 4.39 10.77
C GLU A 327 -5.61 3.77 9.38
N ASP A 328 -6.00 2.52 9.23
CA ASP A 328 -5.86 1.77 7.98
C ASP A 328 -6.81 2.34 6.90
N PRO A 329 -6.27 2.82 5.76
CA PRO A 329 -7.06 3.42 4.68
C PRO A 329 -7.85 2.41 3.84
N CYS A 330 -7.65 1.10 4.02
CA CYS A 330 -8.32 0.04 3.25
C CYS A 330 -9.69 -0.34 3.83
N SER A 331 -10.59 -0.83 2.98
CA SER A 331 -11.92 -1.28 3.40
C SER A 331 -11.86 -2.55 4.26
N GLU A 332 -12.96 -2.91 4.92
CA GLU A 332 -13.02 -4.16 5.69
C GLU A 332 -12.87 -5.39 4.79
N GLU A 333 -13.45 -5.35 3.59
CA GLU A 333 -13.36 -6.41 2.60
C GLU A 333 -11.93 -6.58 2.08
N GLU A 334 -11.22 -5.49 1.78
CA GLU A 334 -9.81 -5.52 1.35
C GLU A 334 -8.91 -6.09 2.46
N ARG A 335 -9.09 -5.63 3.69
CA ARG A 335 -8.31 -6.10 4.85
C ARG A 335 -8.50 -7.60 5.11
N ALA A 336 -9.71 -8.11 4.92
CA ALA A 336 -10.00 -9.54 5.02
C ALA A 336 -9.31 -10.37 3.93
N VAL A 337 -9.06 -9.80 2.75
CA VAL A 337 -8.28 -10.47 1.68
C VAL A 337 -6.79 -10.46 2.02
N PHE A 338 -6.25 -9.33 2.51
CA PHE A 338 -4.83 -9.21 2.84
C PHE A 338 -4.39 -10.16 3.95
N SER A 339 -5.31 -10.51 4.86
CA SER A 339 -5.05 -11.46 5.93
C SER A 339 -5.06 -12.93 5.48
N LYS A 340 -5.32 -13.23 4.19
CA LYS A 340 -5.36 -14.61 3.67
C LYS A 340 -4.05 -15.05 3.04
N CYS A 341 -3.86 -16.37 3.06
CA CYS A 341 -2.70 -17.01 2.46
C CYS A 341 -2.66 -16.77 0.93
N PRO A 342 -1.50 -16.39 0.37
CA PRO A 342 -1.37 -16.16 -1.08
C PRO A 342 -1.25 -17.45 -1.90
N PHE A 343 -1.16 -18.61 -1.25
CA PHE A 343 -0.96 -19.88 -1.96
C PHE A 343 -2.16 -20.20 -2.84
N GLN A 344 -1.91 -20.33 -4.14
CA GLN A 344 -2.91 -20.67 -5.15
C GLN A 344 -2.89 -22.19 -5.39
N CYS A 345 -4.07 -22.78 -5.56
CA CYS A 345 -4.21 -24.17 -5.96
C CYS A 345 -3.59 -24.37 -7.33
N ASN A 346 -2.71 -25.36 -7.46
CA ASN A 346 -1.99 -25.71 -8.70
C ASN A 346 -2.71 -26.78 -9.52
N ALA A 347 -4.01 -26.97 -9.31
CA ALA A 347 -4.77 -27.97 -10.05
C ALA A 347 -4.97 -27.53 -11.52
N PRO A 348 -4.81 -28.43 -12.50
CA PRO A 348 -4.87 -28.09 -13.93
C PRO A 348 -6.19 -27.45 -14.37
N GLU A 349 -7.28 -27.75 -13.64
CA GLU A 349 -8.60 -27.18 -13.92
C GLU A 349 -8.66 -25.65 -13.72
N HIS A 350 -7.65 -25.04 -13.08
CA HIS A 350 -7.55 -23.58 -12.93
C HIS A 350 -6.65 -22.90 -13.98
N GLU A 351 -6.08 -23.65 -14.93
CA GLU A 351 -5.21 -23.10 -15.98
C GLU A 351 -5.99 -22.67 -17.24
N GLU A 352 -7.26 -23.05 -17.38
CA GLU A 352 -8.09 -22.66 -18.53
C GLU A 352 -8.59 -21.21 -18.43
N ALA A 353 -8.54 -20.49 -19.55
CA ALA A 353 -8.89 -19.07 -19.62
C ALA A 353 -10.40 -18.86 -19.40
N GLY A 354 -10.79 -18.55 -18.16
CA GLY A 354 -12.17 -18.27 -17.78
C GLY A 354 -12.56 -18.79 -16.39
N ASP A 355 -11.76 -19.69 -15.82
CA ASP A 355 -12.03 -20.26 -14.50
C ASP A 355 -11.43 -19.41 -13.36
N GLU A 356 -12.16 -19.32 -12.25
CA GLU A 356 -11.76 -18.55 -11.08
C GLU A 356 -10.63 -19.26 -10.33
N ALA A 357 -9.45 -18.63 -10.25
CA ALA A 357 -8.32 -19.12 -9.47
C ALA A 357 -8.72 -19.43 -8.02
N SER A 358 -8.47 -20.67 -7.57
CA SER A 358 -8.72 -21.05 -6.18
C SER A 358 -7.51 -20.79 -5.29
N TYR A 359 -7.74 -20.17 -4.13
CA TYR A 359 -6.70 -19.82 -3.16
C TYR A 359 -6.93 -20.53 -1.83
N CYS A 360 -5.85 -20.68 -1.06
CA CYS A 360 -5.92 -21.18 0.31
C CYS A 360 -6.86 -20.30 1.16
N VAL A 361 -7.75 -20.94 1.93
CA VAL A 361 -8.74 -20.24 2.78
C VAL A 361 -8.21 -19.86 4.17
N LEU A 362 -7.02 -20.35 4.51
CA LEU A 362 -6.36 -20.09 5.78
C LEU A 362 -5.74 -18.69 5.80
N ASP A 363 -5.42 -18.23 7.01
CA ASP A 363 -4.83 -16.91 7.23
C ASP A 363 -3.36 -16.89 6.78
N ALA A 364 -2.85 -15.71 6.44
CA ALA A 364 -1.47 -15.55 6.00
C ALA A 364 -0.50 -16.03 7.10
N TRP A 365 0.54 -16.75 6.67
CA TRP A 365 1.54 -17.38 7.55
C TRP A 365 0.99 -18.44 8.51
N HIS A 366 -0.13 -19.08 8.17
CA HIS A 366 -0.63 -20.24 8.91
C HIS A 366 0.40 -21.38 9.00
N GLN A 367 0.28 -22.20 10.04
CA GLN A 367 0.98 -23.48 10.11
C GLN A 367 0.36 -24.47 9.12
N PRO A 368 1.13 -25.43 8.57
CA PRO A 368 0.59 -26.48 7.71
C PRO A 368 -0.57 -27.22 8.38
N GLU A 369 -1.72 -27.27 7.72
CA GLU A 369 -2.92 -27.98 8.20
C GLU A 369 -3.03 -29.35 7.55
N LEU A 370 -3.11 -30.40 8.36
CA LEU A 370 -3.31 -31.76 7.90
C LEU A 370 -4.80 -32.07 7.86
N LYS A 371 -5.22 -32.87 6.87
CA LYS A 371 -6.60 -33.35 6.79
C LYS A 371 -6.94 -34.14 8.07
N PRO A 372 -8.03 -33.82 8.78
CA PRO A 372 -8.45 -34.57 9.96
C PRO A 372 -8.83 -36.01 9.58
N ASP A 373 -8.35 -36.99 10.35
CA ASP A 373 -8.64 -38.41 10.11
C ASP A 373 -10.15 -38.69 10.14
N GLY A 374 -10.68 -39.22 9.05
CA GLY A 374 -12.07 -39.66 8.94
C GLY A 374 -13.12 -38.55 8.70
N ALA A 375 -12.70 -37.30 8.50
CA ALA A 375 -13.60 -36.20 8.13
C ALA A 375 -13.66 -36.02 6.61
N ASP A 376 -14.87 -36.10 6.05
CA ASP A 376 -15.18 -35.51 4.74
C ASP A 376 -15.84 -34.15 5.00
N ASP A 377 -15.01 -33.14 5.20
CA ASP A 377 -15.42 -31.76 5.47
C ASP A 377 -15.66 -30.95 4.19
N GLY A 378 -15.54 -31.59 3.02
CA GLY A 378 -15.72 -30.96 1.72
C GLY A 378 -14.56 -30.06 1.29
N PHE A 379 -13.41 -30.10 1.97
CA PHE A 379 -12.21 -29.33 1.60
C PHE A 379 -11.09 -30.22 1.06
N ALA A 380 -10.29 -29.65 0.15
CA ALA A 380 -9.03 -30.25 -0.27
C ALA A 380 -7.88 -29.74 0.59
N TYR A 381 -6.97 -30.64 0.96
CA TYR A 381 -5.76 -30.33 1.72
C TYR A 381 -4.54 -30.74 0.88
N VAL A 382 -3.72 -29.78 0.46
CA VAL A 382 -2.53 -30.00 -0.38
C VAL A 382 -1.37 -29.23 0.22
N ASP A 383 -0.26 -29.91 0.49
CA ASP A 383 0.97 -29.33 1.06
C ASP A 383 0.76 -28.46 2.32
N GLY A 384 -0.24 -28.82 3.13
CA GLY A 384 -0.58 -28.09 4.35
C GLY A 384 -1.49 -26.87 4.13
N HIS A 385 -1.97 -26.65 2.91
CA HIS A 385 -2.94 -25.61 2.56
C HIS A 385 -4.34 -26.20 2.37
N LYS A 386 -5.36 -25.42 2.71
CA LYS A 386 -6.78 -25.82 2.65
C LYS A 386 -7.51 -25.05 1.55
N PHE A 387 -8.26 -25.75 0.70
CA PHE A 387 -8.98 -25.18 -0.43
C PHE A 387 -10.45 -25.63 -0.47
N GLU A 388 -11.32 -24.74 -0.94
CA GLU A 388 -12.74 -25.05 -1.22
C GLU A 388 -12.93 -25.84 -2.52
N CYS A 389 -11.98 -25.74 -3.44
CA CYS A 389 -12.03 -26.52 -4.67
C CYS A 389 -11.72 -27.99 -4.35
N VAL A 390 -12.66 -28.86 -4.68
CA VAL A 390 -12.48 -30.32 -4.59
C VAL A 390 -12.14 -30.82 -5.97
N HIS A 391 -10.85 -31.05 -6.19
CA HIS A 391 -10.36 -31.75 -7.37
C HIS A 391 -10.38 -33.24 -7.06
N ALA A 392 -11.07 -34.04 -7.87
CA ALA A 392 -10.80 -35.47 -7.89
C ALA A 392 -9.34 -35.58 -8.31
N VAL A 393 -8.47 -36.00 -7.39
CA VAL A 393 -7.02 -36.02 -7.61
C VAL A 393 -6.74 -36.91 -8.82
N ASN A 394 -6.64 -36.32 -10.00
CA ASN A 394 -6.18 -37.02 -11.18
C ASN A 394 -4.65 -37.00 -11.09
N THR A 395 -4.12 -37.63 -10.04
CA THR A 395 -2.68 -37.89 -9.91
C THR A 395 -2.16 -38.76 -11.05
N GLY A 396 -3.06 -39.31 -11.87
CA GLY A 396 -2.79 -40.37 -12.84
C GLY A 396 -2.47 -41.71 -12.17
N LYS A 397 -2.51 -41.78 -10.83
CA LYS A 397 -2.14 -42.96 -10.05
C LYS A 397 -3.38 -43.76 -9.70
N TYR A 398 -3.37 -45.03 -10.10
CA TYR A 398 -4.41 -45.97 -9.76
C TYR A 398 -3.93 -46.89 -8.63
N HIS A 399 -4.83 -47.18 -7.69
CA HIS A 399 -4.64 -48.28 -6.76
C HIS A 399 -5.38 -49.51 -7.30
N ASN A 400 -4.62 -50.49 -7.79
CA ASN A 400 -5.16 -51.72 -8.35
C ASN A 400 -5.09 -52.84 -7.29
N ILE A 401 -6.23 -53.40 -6.93
CA ILE A 401 -6.31 -54.47 -5.92
C ILE A 401 -6.68 -55.78 -6.61
N PHE A 402 -5.76 -56.75 -6.57
CA PHE A 402 -5.99 -58.09 -7.11
C PHE A 402 -6.36 -59.04 -5.98
N VAL A 403 -7.53 -59.65 -6.10
CA VAL A 403 -8.01 -60.68 -5.15
C VAL A 403 -7.92 -62.04 -5.85
N LEU A 404 -6.91 -62.83 -5.47
CA LEU A 404 -6.52 -64.07 -6.12
C LEU A 404 -6.98 -65.29 -5.33
N ASP A 405 -7.69 -66.20 -6.00
CA ASP A 405 -8.11 -67.47 -5.44
C ASP A 405 -6.91 -68.43 -5.34
N ASN A 406 -6.56 -68.85 -4.13
CA ASN A 406 -5.50 -69.80 -3.82
C ASN A 406 -6.06 -71.15 -3.32
N SER A 407 -7.32 -71.47 -3.63
CA SER A 407 -7.93 -72.75 -3.31
C SER A 407 -7.21 -73.92 -3.99
N GLY A 408 -7.41 -75.14 -3.47
CA GLY A 408 -6.76 -76.34 -4.02
C GLY A 408 -7.00 -76.59 -5.52
N SER A 409 -8.13 -76.12 -6.05
CA SER A 409 -8.46 -76.17 -7.50
C SER A 409 -7.58 -75.27 -8.37
N MET A 410 -6.93 -74.27 -7.78
CA MET A 410 -6.03 -73.37 -8.48
C MET A 410 -4.60 -73.93 -8.55
N SER A 411 -4.28 -75.04 -7.86
CA SER A 411 -2.93 -75.59 -7.82
C SER A 411 -2.38 -76.02 -9.20
N GLY A 412 -1.09 -75.78 -9.41
CA GLY A 412 -0.40 -76.15 -10.65
C GLY A 412 -0.58 -75.11 -11.76
N GLN A 413 -0.96 -75.56 -12.95
CA GLN A 413 -1.03 -74.71 -14.15
C GLN A 413 -2.00 -73.50 -14.00
N PRO A 414 -3.21 -73.65 -13.43
CA PRO A 414 -4.13 -72.51 -13.30
C PRO A 414 -3.56 -71.34 -12.49
N TRP A 415 -2.82 -71.62 -11.42
CA TRP A 415 -2.13 -70.59 -10.63
C TRP A 415 -0.99 -69.92 -11.43
N GLN A 416 -0.25 -70.69 -12.23
CA GLN A 416 0.80 -70.14 -13.07
C GLN A 416 0.24 -69.20 -14.15
N ASP A 417 -0.88 -69.58 -14.76
CA ASP A 417 -1.56 -68.76 -15.78
C ASP A 417 -2.11 -67.46 -15.17
N LEU A 418 -2.66 -67.53 -13.95
CA LEU A 418 -3.13 -66.36 -13.20
C LEU A 418 -1.99 -65.38 -12.87
N LEU A 419 -0.86 -65.89 -12.37
CA LEU A 419 0.32 -65.06 -12.09
C LEU A 419 0.88 -64.42 -13.37
N CYS A 420 0.86 -65.15 -14.48
CA CYS A 420 1.27 -64.61 -15.78
C CYS A 420 0.38 -63.44 -16.20
N ALA A 421 -0.94 -63.58 -16.08
CA ALA A 421 -1.89 -62.52 -16.39
C ALA A 421 -1.72 -61.28 -15.50
N CYS A 422 -1.49 -61.46 -14.19
CA CYS A 422 -1.22 -60.35 -13.28
C CYS A 422 0.09 -59.62 -13.63
N ASN A 423 1.12 -60.36 -14.03
CA ASN A 423 2.39 -59.78 -14.46
C ASN A 423 2.25 -59.02 -15.80
N GLU A 424 1.51 -59.58 -16.75
CA GLU A 424 1.20 -58.91 -18.03
C GLU A 424 0.42 -57.60 -17.82
N PHE A 425 -0.56 -57.60 -16.90
CA PHE A 425 -1.27 -56.39 -16.51
C PHE A 425 -0.31 -55.33 -15.95
N GLY A 426 0.58 -55.71 -15.03
CA GLY A 426 1.58 -54.80 -14.47
C GLY A 426 2.50 -54.21 -15.53
N ILE A 427 2.98 -55.04 -16.47
CA ILE A 427 3.80 -54.58 -17.61
C ILE A 427 3.03 -53.63 -18.52
N SER A 428 1.74 -53.90 -18.79
CA SER A 428 0.90 -53.00 -19.59
C SER A 428 0.72 -51.65 -18.91
N ARG A 429 0.43 -51.65 -17.60
CA ARG A 429 0.29 -50.41 -16.81
C ARG A 429 1.57 -49.58 -16.77
N LEU A 430 2.73 -50.23 -16.63
CA LEU A 430 4.02 -49.54 -16.71
C LEU A 430 4.26 -48.89 -18.08
N LYS A 431 3.89 -49.57 -19.18
CA LYS A 431 3.97 -49.00 -20.53
C LYS A 431 3.03 -47.82 -20.75
N ASP A 432 1.89 -47.82 -20.06
CA ASP A 432 0.88 -46.77 -20.11
C ASP A 432 1.12 -45.66 -19.05
N GLY A 433 2.34 -45.55 -18.50
CA GLY A 433 2.74 -44.46 -17.60
C GLY A 433 2.40 -44.64 -16.12
N GLY A 434 2.00 -45.85 -15.69
CA GLY A 434 1.64 -46.19 -14.30
C GLY A 434 2.82 -46.41 -13.34
N GLU A 435 3.96 -45.74 -13.52
CA GLU A 435 5.18 -45.97 -12.71
C GLU A 435 5.00 -45.71 -11.20
N ASN A 436 3.95 -44.95 -10.84
CA ASN A 436 3.60 -44.62 -9.46
C ASN A 436 2.26 -45.24 -9.01
N ASP A 437 1.71 -46.19 -9.77
CA ASP A 437 0.51 -46.93 -9.38
C ASP A 437 0.82 -47.84 -8.20
N LEU A 438 -0.13 -47.95 -7.26
CA LEU A 438 -0.02 -48.89 -6.15
C LEU A 438 -0.75 -50.18 -6.54
N VAL A 439 -0.10 -51.33 -6.34
CA VAL A 439 -0.72 -52.64 -6.63
C VAL A 439 -0.68 -53.46 -5.36
N SER A 440 -1.83 -53.98 -4.92
CA SER A 440 -1.93 -54.84 -3.74
C SER A 440 -2.48 -56.20 -4.13
N TYR A 441 -1.88 -57.26 -3.60
CA TYR A 441 -2.29 -58.63 -3.88
C TYR A 441 -2.88 -59.26 -2.62
N VAL A 442 -4.13 -59.70 -2.71
CA VAL A 442 -4.83 -60.41 -1.65
C VAL A 442 -5.07 -61.82 -2.13
N THR A 443 -4.49 -62.81 -1.46
CA THR A 443 -4.78 -64.22 -1.75
C THR A 443 -5.80 -64.75 -0.75
N PHE A 444 -6.77 -65.53 -1.21
CA PHE A 444 -7.75 -66.16 -0.32
C PHE A 444 -7.88 -67.66 -0.61
N ASP A 445 -8.03 -68.45 0.45
CA ASP A 445 -8.41 -69.86 0.35
C ASP A 445 -9.43 -70.22 1.45
N HIS A 446 -8.99 -70.79 2.58
CA HIS A 446 -9.73 -70.93 3.82
C HIS A 446 -9.36 -69.82 4.83
N GLU A 447 -8.28 -69.06 4.58
CA GLU A 447 -7.92 -67.83 5.28
C GLU A 447 -7.52 -66.76 4.24
N SER A 448 -7.70 -65.47 4.56
CA SER A 448 -7.23 -64.37 3.70
C SER A 448 -5.84 -63.90 4.13
N ARG A 449 -4.94 -63.71 3.15
CA ARG A 449 -3.59 -63.16 3.36
C ARG A 449 -3.36 -62.00 2.41
N ILE A 450 -2.90 -60.86 2.95
CA ILE A 450 -2.62 -59.65 2.18
C ILE A 450 -1.11 -59.49 2.04
N PHE A 451 -0.67 -59.26 0.80
CA PHE A 451 0.70 -58.90 0.46
C PHE A 451 0.67 -57.48 -0.14
N LEU A 452 1.46 -56.58 0.44
CA LEU A 452 1.61 -55.19 0.00
C LEU A 452 2.78 -55.05 -0.98
#